data_AF-R1CN98-F1
#
_entry.id   AF-R1CN98-F1
#
_cell.length_a   1.000
_cell.length_b   1.000
_cell.length_c   1.000
_cell.angle_alpha   90.00
_cell.angle_beta   90.00
_cell.angle_gamma   90.00
#
_symmetry.space_group_name_H-M   'P 1'
#
loop_
_entity.id
_entity.type
_entity.pdbx_description
1 polymer ?
#
loop_
_entity_poly.entity_id
_entity_poly.type
_entity_poly.pdbx_seq_one_letter_code
_entity_poly.pdbx_strand_id
1 'polypeptide(L)'
;MNKERFKTLVLVSLVFVSFYLTQQVWAKLPYNLIPMSSNEPIEQNDNNDLLKVVSPEQYLITFGRSHTILYSELYCDEKYDLWNNVKTILKTCFQDKDIKVDSIENEETIKNESIRAIEAQFTEKVPLYIFLKMLEVDEANDIFNKINEIDRIYIPLNGGNFIVLSNGVDYLKVTSRNFDMSNISKEVVKIERNGYTKYYSLKDYLNVESNAYMALDKSVKAWRSVYYVKNEINVKNEAQIEQIAKEFFGKDLDYVRKIEEDNGSVIYVYNNEQVLKIFNDGIISYFNSLEHTVVERNLYISLKTAVDFISSHIGWPDDVYLSSIDQITSDGSKGYRIVFNYRIGGNPVILDNGKIEHPIVVEVFNDQIKTYKRFVRKIDMSKLIGTNIKPILSPLDIIGKSDNYNLIKENYKRQTGIKNEEINKSDLREKILSSINDIYMAYYDTCRQDYGQRLKSVWTININGTTYIFDAYSGECIKVIGGIKN
;
A
#
# COMPACT_ATOMS: atom_id res chain seq x y z
N MET A 1 49.59 -32.61 33.07
CA MET A 1 48.79 -33.06 31.91
C MET A 1 47.31 -32.60 31.93
N ASN A 2 46.79 -32.00 33.01
CA ASN A 2 45.36 -31.61 33.10
C ASN A 2 45.05 -30.16 32.69
N LYS A 3 46.02 -29.23 32.74
CA LYS A 3 45.80 -27.83 32.32
C LYS A 3 45.63 -27.69 30.80
N GLU A 4 46.43 -28.41 30.02
CA GLU A 4 46.33 -28.40 28.55
C GLU A 4 45.00 -29.00 28.08
N ARG A 5 44.58 -30.14 28.65
CA ARG A 5 43.28 -30.74 28.34
C ARG A 5 42.10 -29.84 28.72
N PHE A 6 42.20 -29.11 29.83
CA PHE A 6 41.18 -28.13 30.24
C PHE A 6 41.10 -26.94 29.27
N LYS A 7 42.26 -26.40 28.83
CA LYS A 7 42.30 -25.35 27.81
C LYS A 7 41.67 -25.81 26.50
N THR A 8 41.97 -27.03 26.05
CA THR A 8 41.36 -27.60 24.85
C THR A 8 39.84 -27.72 25.00
N LEU A 9 39.36 -28.16 26.16
CA LEU A 9 37.93 -28.31 26.42
C LEU A 9 37.20 -26.96 26.45
N VAL A 10 37.81 -25.93 27.05
CA VAL A 10 37.29 -24.56 27.03
C VAL A 10 37.27 -24.01 25.60
N LEU A 11 38.34 -24.24 24.81
CA LEU A 11 38.40 -23.78 23.42
C LEU A 11 37.29 -24.42 22.57
N VAL A 12 37.09 -25.73 22.69
CA VAL A 12 36.03 -26.47 21.99
C VAL A 12 34.65 -25.96 22.42
N SER A 13 34.43 -25.73 23.71
CA SER A 13 33.17 -25.15 24.21
C SER A 13 32.92 -23.75 23.64
N LEU A 14 33.95 -22.92 23.53
CA LEU A 14 33.84 -21.57 22.98
C LEU A 14 33.48 -21.60 21.49
N VAL A 15 34.04 -22.55 20.74
CA VAL A 15 33.70 -22.78 19.33
C VAL A 15 32.23 -23.21 19.20
N PHE A 16 31.74 -24.13 20.03
CA PHE A 16 30.33 -24.53 20.00
C PHE A 16 29.37 -23.38 20.36
N VAL A 17 29.73 -22.57 21.36
CA VAL A 17 28.96 -21.37 21.71
C VAL A 17 28.98 -20.35 20.56
N SER A 18 30.12 -20.21 19.87
CA SER A 18 30.21 -19.36 18.68
C SER A 18 29.30 -19.87 17.56
N PHE A 19 29.30 -21.18 17.26
CA PHE A 19 28.38 -21.75 16.27
C PHE A 19 26.91 -21.56 16.67
N TYR A 20 26.59 -21.77 17.95
CA TYR A 20 25.24 -21.58 18.48
C TYR A 20 24.77 -20.12 18.38
N LEU A 21 25.62 -19.16 18.74
CA LEU A 21 25.33 -17.73 18.62
C LEU A 21 25.19 -17.30 17.16
N THR A 22 26.08 -17.76 16.28
CA THR A 22 25.95 -17.52 14.83
C THR A 22 24.65 -18.08 14.28
N GLN A 23 24.29 -19.32 14.65
CA GLN A 23 23.02 -19.91 14.24
C GLN A 23 21.81 -19.11 14.76
N GLN A 24 21.87 -18.60 16.00
CA GLN A 24 20.79 -17.77 16.55
C GLN A 24 20.68 -16.41 15.87
N VAL A 25 21.81 -15.82 15.42
CA VAL A 25 21.83 -14.58 14.63
C VAL A 25 21.21 -14.82 13.25
N TRP A 26 21.59 -15.89 12.55
CA TRP A 26 21.02 -16.25 11.25
C TRP A 26 19.54 -16.65 11.33
N ALA A 27 19.12 -17.35 12.39
CA ALA A 27 17.72 -17.76 12.58
C ALA A 27 16.79 -16.61 13.02
N LYS A 28 17.33 -15.53 13.60
CA LYS A 28 16.58 -14.32 13.98
C LYS A 28 16.65 -13.22 12.92
N LEU A 29 17.45 -13.38 11.87
CA LEU A 29 17.42 -12.52 10.70
C LEU A 29 16.27 -12.99 9.81
N PRO A 30 15.21 -12.17 9.60
CA PRO A 30 14.27 -12.43 8.52
C PRO A 30 15.06 -12.51 7.22
N TYR A 31 14.88 -13.56 6.44
CA TYR A 31 15.65 -13.88 5.23
C TYR A 31 15.64 -12.81 4.11
N ASN A 32 15.09 -11.61 4.33
CA ASN A 32 14.90 -10.57 3.32
C ASN A 32 15.49 -9.18 3.67
N LEU A 33 16.46 -9.05 4.59
CA LEU A 33 16.86 -7.73 5.09
C LEU A 33 18.36 -7.41 4.98
N ILE A 34 18.91 -7.52 3.77
CA ILE A 34 20.12 -6.78 3.40
C ILE A 34 19.78 -5.89 2.19
N PRO A 35 19.44 -4.59 2.37
CA PRO A 35 19.60 -3.64 1.28
C PRO A 35 21.08 -3.25 1.25
N MET A 36 21.93 -4.19 0.86
CA MET A 36 23.20 -3.83 0.24
C MET A 36 22.84 -3.77 -1.22
N SER A 37 23.03 -2.61 -1.83
CA SER A 37 23.24 -2.53 -3.27
C SER A 37 24.40 -3.48 -3.59
N SER A 38 24.06 -4.72 -3.94
CA SER A 38 25.00 -5.65 -4.52
C SER A 38 25.23 -5.17 -5.93
N ASN A 39 26.46 -4.80 -6.24
CA ASN A 39 26.97 -4.60 -7.60
C ASN A 39 26.99 -5.93 -8.39
N GLU A 40 25.91 -6.69 -8.34
CA GLU A 40 25.63 -7.74 -9.30
C GLU A 40 24.92 -7.08 -10.48
N PRO A 41 25.32 -7.39 -11.72
CA PRO A 41 24.64 -6.85 -12.90
C PRO A 41 23.17 -7.26 -12.79
N ILE A 42 22.30 -6.25 -12.66
CA ILE A 42 20.86 -6.43 -12.68
C ILE A 42 20.54 -7.10 -14.01
N GLU A 43 20.27 -8.41 -13.99
CA GLU A 43 19.51 -9.03 -15.06
C GLU A 43 18.14 -8.35 -15.04
N GLN A 44 17.97 -7.41 -15.96
CA GLN A 44 16.73 -6.71 -16.24
C GLN A 44 15.63 -7.74 -16.51
N ASN A 45 14.83 -8.00 -15.49
CA ASN A 45 13.53 -8.64 -15.65
C ASN A 45 12.46 -7.56 -15.42
N ASP A 46 12.44 -6.58 -16.33
CA ASP A 46 11.72 -5.29 -16.27
C ASP A 46 10.22 -5.42 -15.94
N ASN A 47 9.56 -6.51 -16.32
CA ASN A 47 8.14 -6.70 -16.05
C ASN A 47 7.83 -7.08 -14.59
N ASN A 48 8.81 -7.57 -13.84
CA ASN A 48 8.57 -8.08 -12.49
C ASN A 48 8.22 -6.96 -11.49
N ASP A 49 8.82 -5.77 -11.63
CA ASP A 49 8.58 -4.68 -10.68
C ASP A 49 7.24 -3.99 -10.93
N LEU A 50 6.85 -3.81 -12.20
CA LEU A 50 5.52 -3.29 -12.54
C LEU A 50 4.43 -4.21 -11.95
N LEU A 51 4.58 -5.53 -12.11
CA LEU A 51 3.70 -6.57 -11.55
C LEU A 51 3.64 -6.61 -10.01
N LYS A 52 4.61 -6.01 -9.31
CA LYS A 52 4.60 -5.87 -7.85
C LYS A 52 3.86 -4.62 -7.40
N VAL A 53 4.08 -3.48 -8.08
CA VAL A 53 3.53 -2.19 -7.64
C VAL A 53 2.12 -1.92 -8.09
N VAL A 54 1.69 -2.45 -9.25
CA VAL A 54 0.26 -2.46 -9.61
C VAL A 54 -0.37 -3.67 -8.92
N SER A 55 -0.62 -3.50 -7.62
CA SER A 55 -1.19 -4.51 -6.74
C SER A 55 -2.40 -3.94 -6.01
N PRO A 56 -3.30 -4.81 -5.51
CA PRO A 56 -4.43 -4.41 -4.71
C PRO A 56 -4.02 -3.60 -3.46
N GLU A 57 -4.85 -2.65 -3.08
CA GLU A 57 -4.77 -1.96 -1.78
C GLU A 57 -5.10 -2.93 -0.64
N GLN A 58 -6.11 -3.78 -0.86
CA GLN A 58 -6.55 -4.77 0.12
C GLN A 58 -7.23 -5.97 -0.52
N TYR A 59 -7.34 -7.03 0.28
CA TYR A 59 -8.10 -8.23 -0.02
C TYR A 59 -9.23 -8.38 1.00
N LEU A 60 -10.47 -8.37 0.55
CA LEU A 60 -11.61 -8.81 1.33
C LEU A 60 -11.78 -10.32 1.13
N ILE A 61 -11.56 -11.08 2.20
CA ILE A 61 -11.68 -12.54 2.17
C ILE A 61 -12.92 -12.95 2.95
N THR A 62 -13.78 -13.70 2.28
CA THR A 62 -15.04 -14.19 2.85
C THR A 62 -14.95 -15.69 3.06
N PHE A 63 -15.26 -16.15 4.27
CA PHE A 63 -15.31 -17.56 4.65
C PHE A 63 -16.76 -18.06 4.79
N GLY A 64 -17.69 -17.47 4.03
CA GLY A 64 -19.13 -17.58 4.23
C GLY A 64 -19.65 -16.42 5.08
N ARG A 65 -20.08 -16.68 6.33
CA ARG A 65 -20.64 -15.64 7.24
C ARG A 65 -19.60 -14.79 7.97
N SER A 66 -18.32 -15.00 7.72
CA SER A 66 -17.24 -14.29 8.39
C SER A 66 -16.26 -13.75 7.38
N HIS A 67 -15.77 -12.54 7.63
CA HIS A 67 -14.89 -11.83 6.72
C HIS A 67 -13.59 -11.46 7.43
N THR A 68 -12.53 -11.28 6.64
CA THR A 68 -11.31 -10.58 7.05
C THR A 68 -10.86 -9.65 5.93
N ILE A 69 -10.19 -8.57 6.32
CA ILE A 69 -9.50 -7.68 5.39
C ILE A 69 -8.01 -7.83 5.63
N LEU A 70 -7.26 -8.05 4.53
CA LEU A 70 -5.80 -8.05 4.51
C LEU A 70 -5.32 -6.91 3.62
N TYR A 71 -4.58 -5.95 4.16
CA TYR A 71 -3.98 -4.89 3.35
C TYR A 71 -2.69 -5.37 2.67
N SER A 72 -2.12 -6.49 3.11
CA SER A 72 -0.86 -7.01 2.58
C SER A 72 -0.87 -8.52 2.51
N GLU A 73 -0.05 -9.06 1.61
CA GLU A 73 0.35 -10.45 1.59
C GLU A 73 1.15 -10.86 2.84
N LEU A 74 1.76 -9.90 3.54
CA LEU A 74 2.40 -10.12 4.84
C LEU A 74 1.38 -9.85 5.96
N TYR A 75 0.97 -10.90 6.67
CA TYR A 75 0.05 -10.81 7.80
C TYR A 75 0.51 -11.69 8.95
N CYS A 76 0.63 -11.12 10.15
CA CYS A 76 1.10 -11.81 11.36
C CYS A 76 2.42 -12.59 11.14
N ASP A 77 3.41 -11.97 10.50
CA ASP A 77 4.73 -12.55 10.19
C ASP A 77 4.70 -13.72 9.16
N GLU A 78 3.56 -13.98 8.53
CA GLU A 78 3.44 -14.93 7.43
C GLU A 78 3.21 -14.22 6.09
N LYS A 79 3.84 -14.73 5.04
CA LYS A 79 3.61 -14.31 3.66
C LYS A 79 2.63 -15.26 2.96
N TYR A 80 1.62 -14.69 2.32
CA TYR A 80 0.65 -15.34 1.45
C TYR A 80 0.92 -14.95 -0.01
N ASP A 81 0.57 -15.80 -0.97
CA ASP A 81 0.85 -15.57 -2.39
C ASP A 81 -0.43 -15.19 -3.16
N LEU A 82 -1.25 -14.32 -2.59
CA LEU A 82 -2.59 -14.02 -3.09
C LEU A 82 -2.53 -13.33 -4.46
N TRP A 83 -1.69 -12.31 -4.63
CA TRP A 83 -1.62 -11.53 -5.85
C TRP A 83 -1.10 -12.33 -7.03
N ASN A 84 -0.07 -13.15 -6.82
CA ASN A 84 0.45 -14.01 -7.89
C ASN A 84 -0.62 -15.01 -8.35
N ASN A 85 -1.37 -15.60 -7.43
CA ASN A 85 -2.49 -16.48 -7.79
C ASN A 85 -3.59 -15.73 -8.55
N VAL A 86 -3.96 -14.51 -8.14
CA VAL A 86 -4.91 -13.67 -8.88
C VAL A 86 -4.40 -13.36 -10.28
N LYS A 87 -3.11 -13.01 -10.43
CA LYS A 87 -2.48 -12.75 -11.73
C LYS A 87 -2.52 -13.96 -12.65
N THR A 88 -2.28 -15.17 -12.14
CA THR A 88 -2.42 -16.39 -12.91
C THR A 88 -3.85 -16.55 -13.45
N ILE A 89 -4.86 -16.34 -12.60
CA ILE A 89 -6.27 -16.43 -12.98
C ILE A 89 -6.63 -15.35 -14.01
N LEU A 90 -6.16 -14.11 -13.82
CA LEU A 90 -6.35 -13.02 -14.78
C LEU A 90 -5.70 -13.32 -16.13
N LYS A 91 -4.47 -13.87 -16.14
CA LYS A 91 -3.79 -14.26 -17.37
C LYS A 91 -4.61 -15.29 -18.15
N THR A 92 -5.12 -16.33 -17.47
CA THR A 92 -6.07 -17.28 -18.06
C THR A 92 -7.34 -16.59 -18.55
N CYS A 93 -7.89 -15.66 -17.76
CA CYS A 93 -9.11 -14.91 -18.10
C CYS A 93 -8.97 -14.17 -19.42
N PHE A 94 -7.81 -13.59 -19.71
CA PHE A 94 -7.58 -12.82 -20.93
C PHE A 94 -7.16 -13.66 -22.14
N GLN A 95 -6.49 -14.80 -21.91
CA GLN A 95 -5.99 -15.67 -22.99
C GLN A 95 -7.03 -16.70 -23.47
N ASP A 96 -7.95 -17.10 -22.60
CA ASP A 96 -8.92 -18.14 -22.94
C ASP A 96 -9.92 -17.63 -23.98
N LYS A 97 -10.05 -18.39 -25.08
CA LYS A 97 -11.00 -18.10 -26.17
C LYS A 97 -12.38 -18.69 -25.90
N ASP A 98 -12.47 -19.70 -25.03
CA ASP A 98 -13.71 -20.42 -24.69
C ASP A 98 -14.35 -19.86 -23.41
N ILE A 99 -14.53 -18.54 -23.36
CA ILE A 99 -15.11 -17.85 -22.21
C ILE A 99 -16.58 -17.49 -22.44
N LYS A 100 -17.37 -17.52 -21.36
CA LYS A 100 -18.70 -16.91 -21.32
C LYS A 100 -18.63 -15.61 -20.53
N VAL A 101 -19.13 -14.53 -21.12
CA VAL A 101 -19.07 -13.20 -20.52
C VAL A 101 -20.48 -12.60 -20.42
N ASP A 102 -20.95 -12.44 -19.19
CA ASP A 102 -22.27 -11.90 -18.85
C ASP A 102 -22.13 -10.60 -18.04
N SER A 103 -22.92 -9.58 -18.36
CA SER A 103 -23.08 -8.40 -17.51
C SER A 103 -24.07 -8.70 -16.38
N ILE A 104 -23.76 -8.29 -15.16
CA ILE A 104 -24.64 -8.47 -13.99
C ILE A 104 -24.94 -7.10 -13.35
N GLU A 105 -26.06 -7.00 -12.63
CA GLU A 105 -26.51 -5.72 -12.05
C GLU A 105 -25.61 -5.25 -10.89
N ASN A 106 -25.18 -6.18 -10.04
CA ASN A 106 -24.27 -5.89 -8.93
C ASN A 106 -23.57 -7.18 -8.43
N GLU A 107 -22.54 -7.03 -7.60
CA GLU A 107 -21.89 -8.15 -6.93
C GLU A 107 -22.81 -8.91 -5.94
N GLU A 108 -23.81 -8.24 -5.36
CA GLU A 108 -24.75 -8.86 -4.41
C GLU A 108 -25.56 -10.01 -5.06
N THR A 109 -25.82 -9.94 -6.37
CA THR A 109 -26.46 -11.05 -7.09
C THR A 109 -25.65 -12.35 -7.06
N ILE A 110 -24.36 -12.27 -6.72
CA ILE A 110 -23.44 -13.40 -6.64
C ILE A 110 -22.99 -13.68 -5.19
N LYS A 111 -23.00 -12.68 -4.31
CA LYS A 111 -22.61 -12.80 -2.90
C LYS A 111 -23.71 -13.55 -2.12
N ASN A 112 -23.52 -14.86 -1.96
CA ASN A 112 -24.31 -15.71 -1.06
C ASN A 112 -23.54 -15.95 0.24
N GLU A 113 -24.21 -15.96 1.39
CA GLU A 113 -23.66 -16.22 2.73
C GLU A 113 -22.84 -17.52 2.85
N SER A 114 -22.99 -18.46 1.91
CA SER A 114 -22.29 -19.75 1.88
C SER A 114 -21.06 -19.78 0.95
N ILE A 115 -20.85 -18.73 0.16
CA ILE A 115 -19.74 -18.67 -0.78
C ILE A 115 -18.49 -18.13 -0.09
N ARG A 116 -17.41 -18.89 -0.22
CA ARG A 116 -16.07 -18.45 0.12
C ARG A 116 -15.49 -17.73 -1.08
N ALA A 117 -14.89 -16.57 -0.86
CA ALA A 117 -14.39 -15.74 -1.95
C ALA A 117 -13.22 -14.88 -1.51
N ILE A 118 -12.44 -14.44 -2.49
CA ILE A 118 -11.52 -13.31 -2.35
C ILE A 118 -11.96 -12.21 -3.28
N GLU A 119 -11.95 -10.99 -2.78
CA GLU A 119 -12.10 -9.78 -3.56
C GLU A 119 -10.83 -8.94 -3.42
N ALA A 120 -10.11 -8.78 -4.52
CA ALA A 120 -8.95 -7.90 -4.61
C ALA A 120 -9.43 -6.49 -4.99
N GLN A 121 -9.12 -5.50 -4.16
CA GLN A 121 -9.60 -4.13 -4.30
C GLN A 121 -8.42 -3.18 -4.52
N PHE A 122 -8.49 -2.35 -5.55
CA PHE A 122 -7.48 -1.34 -5.89
C PHE A 122 -7.93 0.04 -5.43
N THR A 123 -6.97 0.89 -5.07
CA THR A 123 -7.22 2.30 -4.70
C THR A 123 -7.80 3.10 -5.87
N GLU A 124 -7.32 2.79 -7.08
CA GLU A 124 -7.57 3.52 -8.31
C GLU A 124 -8.08 2.57 -9.38
N LYS A 125 -8.92 3.07 -10.30
CA LYS A 125 -9.35 2.27 -11.44
C LYS A 125 -8.19 2.06 -12.40
N VAL A 126 -7.83 0.81 -12.63
CA VAL A 126 -6.72 0.43 -13.51
C VAL A 126 -7.29 0.03 -14.87
N PRO A 127 -6.88 0.70 -15.98
CA PRO A 127 -7.31 0.30 -17.32
C PRO A 127 -6.92 -1.13 -17.64
N LEU A 128 -7.84 -1.91 -18.22
CA LEU A 128 -7.67 -3.35 -18.42
C LEU A 128 -6.45 -3.68 -19.31
N TYR A 129 -6.16 -2.82 -20.29
CA TYR A 129 -5.00 -3.00 -21.15
C TYR A 129 -3.66 -2.93 -20.41
N ILE A 130 -3.61 -2.28 -19.24
CA ILE A 130 -2.42 -2.29 -18.38
C ILE A 130 -2.16 -3.72 -17.89
N PHE A 131 -3.18 -4.43 -17.42
CA PHE A 131 -3.04 -5.84 -17.04
C PHE A 131 -2.64 -6.73 -18.22
N LEU A 132 -3.18 -6.50 -19.42
CA LEU A 132 -2.80 -7.26 -20.61
C LEU A 132 -1.31 -7.12 -20.92
N LYS A 133 -0.79 -5.89 -20.90
CA LYS A 133 0.63 -5.61 -21.15
C LYS A 133 1.52 -6.17 -20.05
N MET A 134 1.13 -5.97 -18.79
CA MET A 134 1.87 -6.46 -17.62
C MET A 134 1.95 -7.98 -17.55
N LEU A 135 0.88 -8.69 -17.93
CA LEU A 135 0.80 -10.15 -17.90
C LEU A 135 1.33 -10.80 -19.20
N GLU A 136 1.84 -9.99 -20.14
CA GLU A 136 2.35 -10.42 -21.44
C GLU A 136 1.31 -11.26 -22.20
N VAL A 137 0.10 -10.69 -22.34
CA VAL A 137 -1.00 -11.28 -23.11
C VAL A 137 -1.03 -10.65 -24.50
N ASP A 138 -0.49 -11.37 -25.49
CA ASP A 138 -0.42 -10.90 -26.88
C ASP A 138 -1.76 -11.04 -27.63
N GLU A 139 -2.46 -12.16 -27.43
CA GLU A 139 -3.78 -12.44 -28.02
C GLU A 139 -4.85 -12.41 -26.92
N ALA A 140 -5.36 -11.21 -26.63
CA ALA A 140 -6.47 -11.05 -25.70
C ALA A 140 -7.82 -11.36 -26.36
N ASN A 141 -8.73 -11.97 -25.59
CA ASN A 141 -10.14 -12.08 -25.96
C ASN A 141 -10.89 -10.74 -25.84
N ASP A 142 -12.16 -10.71 -26.26
CA ASP A 142 -12.96 -9.48 -26.37
C ASP A 142 -13.46 -8.89 -25.04
N ILE A 143 -12.92 -9.30 -23.88
CA ILE A 143 -13.33 -8.74 -22.56
C ILE A 143 -13.12 -7.21 -22.53
N PHE A 144 -12.04 -6.70 -23.13
CA PHE A 144 -11.72 -5.28 -23.18
C PHE A 144 -12.77 -4.43 -23.91
N ASN A 145 -13.61 -5.03 -24.76
CA ASN A 145 -14.71 -4.32 -25.42
C ASN A 145 -15.90 -4.08 -24.48
N LYS A 146 -15.97 -4.79 -23.34
CA LYS A 146 -17.08 -4.71 -22.38
C LYS A 146 -16.74 -3.92 -21.13
N ILE A 147 -15.47 -3.92 -20.71
CA ILE A 147 -15.01 -3.16 -19.54
C ILE A 147 -13.60 -2.64 -19.79
N ASN A 148 -13.43 -1.32 -19.64
CA ASN A 148 -12.18 -0.64 -20.00
C ASN A 148 -11.21 -0.49 -18.83
N GLU A 149 -11.72 -0.49 -17.60
CA GLU A 149 -10.97 -0.28 -16.36
C GLU A 149 -11.62 -1.07 -15.23
N ILE A 150 -10.85 -1.43 -14.21
CA ILE A 150 -11.33 -2.16 -13.05
C ILE A 150 -10.72 -1.62 -11.76
N ASP A 151 -11.49 -1.61 -10.68
CA ASP A 151 -11.03 -1.38 -9.31
C ASP A 151 -11.23 -2.61 -8.41
N ARG A 152 -11.96 -3.63 -8.88
CA ARG A 152 -12.25 -4.84 -8.12
C ARG A 152 -12.19 -6.11 -8.97
N ILE A 153 -11.65 -7.17 -8.37
CA ILE A 153 -11.64 -8.52 -8.91
C ILE A 153 -12.18 -9.48 -7.85
N TYR A 154 -13.35 -10.04 -8.09
CA TYR A 154 -13.99 -11.01 -7.19
C TYR A 154 -13.82 -12.44 -7.72
N ILE A 155 -13.35 -13.33 -6.85
CA ILE A 155 -13.03 -14.73 -7.16
C ILE A 155 -13.73 -15.64 -6.14
N PRO A 156 -14.84 -16.30 -6.53
CA PRO A 156 -15.45 -17.35 -5.72
C PRO A 156 -14.57 -18.61 -5.68
N LEU A 157 -14.49 -19.26 -4.52
CA LEU A 157 -13.66 -20.45 -4.29
C LEU A 157 -14.46 -21.75 -4.29
N ASN A 158 -15.76 -21.68 -4.01
CA ASN A 158 -16.67 -22.83 -3.95
C ASN A 158 -18.01 -22.61 -4.70
N GLY A 159 -18.14 -21.51 -5.45
CA GLY A 159 -19.37 -21.11 -6.14
C GLY A 159 -19.38 -21.34 -7.67
N GLY A 160 -18.32 -21.92 -8.22
CA GLY A 160 -18.14 -22.18 -9.66
C GLY A 160 -16.87 -21.56 -10.24
N ASN A 161 -16.52 -21.94 -11.47
CA ASN A 161 -15.32 -21.45 -12.16
C ASN A 161 -15.62 -20.16 -12.92
N PHE A 162 -15.74 -19.06 -12.19
CA PHE A 162 -15.89 -17.73 -12.78
C PHE A 162 -15.14 -16.69 -11.95
N ILE A 163 -14.92 -15.52 -12.52
CA ILE A 163 -14.50 -14.32 -11.82
C ILE A 163 -15.44 -13.16 -12.17
N VAL A 164 -15.43 -12.11 -11.36
CA VAL A 164 -16.14 -10.86 -11.68
C VAL A 164 -15.12 -9.73 -11.71
N LEU A 165 -15.13 -8.98 -12.80
CA LEU A 165 -14.37 -7.76 -12.99
C LEU A 165 -15.32 -6.57 -12.81
N SER A 166 -14.94 -5.57 -12.00
CA SER A 166 -15.78 -4.40 -11.77
C SER A 166 -14.98 -3.11 -11.71
N ASN A 167 -15.63 -2.00 -12.09
CA ASN A 167 -15.18 -0.61 -11.92
C ASN A 167 -16.06 0.17 -10.91
N GLY A 168 -16.87 -0.58 -10.14
CA GLY A 168 -17.87 -0.11 -9.19
C GLY A 168 -19.23 0.28 -9.75
N VAL A 169 -19.35 0.42 -11.06
CA VAL A 169 -20.63 0.68 -11.75
C VAL A 169 -21.02 -0.53 -12.58
N ASP A 170 -20.09 -0.99 -13.42
CA ASP A 170 -20.23 -2.16 -14.25
C ASP A 170 -19.68 -3.40 -13.55
N TYR A 171 -20.35 -4.52 -13.74
CA TYR A 171 -19.95 -5.81 -13.20
C TYR A 171 -19.98 -6.84 -14.33
N LEU A 172 -18.81 -7.42 -14.61
CA LEU A 172 -18.62 -8.35 -15.71
C LEU A 172 -18.25 -9.73 -15.18
N LYS A 173 -19.17 -10.68 -15.28
CA LYS A 173 -18.94 -12.07 -14.91
C LYS A 173 -18.31 -12.82 -16.08
N VAL A 174 -17.10 -13.32 -15.86
CA VAL A 174 -16.37 -14.14 -16.83
C VAL A 174 -16.32 -15.57 -16.32
N THR A 175 -16.84 -16.52 -17.09
CA THR A 175 -16.86 -17.95 -16.74
C THR A 175 -15.95 -18.72 -17.70
N SER A 176 -15.09 -19.56 -17.15
CA SER A 176 -14.19 -20.43 -17.92
C SER A 176 -13.99 -21.76 -17.20
N ARG A 177 -13.86 -22.85 -17.97
CA ARG A 177 -13.46 -24.16 -17.41
C ARG A 177 -11.98 -24.24 -17.06
N ASN A 178 -11.16 -23.36 -17.63
CA ASN A 178 -9.71 -23.33 -17.50
C ASN A 178 -9.23 -22.59 -16.25
N PHE A 179 -10.13 -21.93 -15.50
CA PHE A 179 -9.76 -21.31 -14.24
C PHE A 179 -9.38 -22.37 -13.19
N ASP A 180 -8.14 -22.25 -12.69
CA ASP A 180 -7.65 -23.01 -11.54
C ASP A 180 -7.70 -22.16 -10.26
N MET A 181 -8.72 -22.42 -9.44
CA MET A 181 -8.87 -21.76 -8.13
C MET A 181 -8.17 -22.51 -6.99
N SER A 182 -7.42 -23.59 -7.28
CA SER A 182 -6.90 -24.49 -6.25
C SER A 182 -5.83 -23.84 -5.37
N ASN A 183 -4.91 -23.07 -5.95
CA ASN A 183 -3.83 -22.44 -5.20
C ASN A 183 -4.34 -21.30 -4.30
N ILE A 184 -5.18 -20.42 -4.84
CA ILE A 184 -5.81 -19.35 -4.05
C ILE A 184 -6.72 -19.93 -2.94
N SER A 185 -7.41 -21.04 -3.20
CA SER A 185 -8.19 -21.74 -2.17
C SER A 185 -7.32 -22.29 -1.04
N LYS A 186 -6.12 -22.82 -1.33
CA LYS A 186 -5.16 -23.28 -0.32
C LYS A 186 -4.67 -22.13 0.56
N GLU A 187 -4.34 -20.98 -0.04
CA GLU A 187 -3.92 -19.79 0.71
C GLU A 187 -5.02 -19.31 1.66
N VAL A 188 -6.28 -19.29 1.22
CA VAL A 188 -7.42 -18.90 2.09
C VAL A 188 -7.62 -19.87 3.24
N VAL A 189 -7.50 -21.18 2.99
CA VAL A 189 -7.54 -22.19 4.06
C VAL A 189 -6.39 -22.01 5.05
N LYS A 190 -5.20 -21.62 4.58
CA LYS A 190 -4.04 -21.32 5.44
C LYS A 190 -4.34 -20.11 6.34
N ILE A 191 -4.85 -19.02 5.77
CA ILE A 191 -5.26 -17.81 6.51
C ILE A 191 -6.29 -18.16 7.60
N GLU A 192 -7.31 -18.96 7.26
CA GLU A 192 -8.33 -19.40 8.21
C GLU A 192 -7.73 -20.19 9.39
N ARG A 193 -6.84 -21.13 9.09
CA ARG A 193 -6.19 -21.99 10.10
C ARG A 193 -5.28 -21.24 11.06
N ASN A 194 -4.56 -20.24 10.57
CA ASN A 194 -3.66 -19.43 11.39
C ASN A 194 -4.41 -18.44 12.29
N GLY A 195 -5.69 -18.22 11.98
CA GLY A 195 -6.56 -17.29 12.65
C GLY A 195 -6.38 -15.87 12.11
N TYR A 196 -7.51 -15.20 11.93
CA TYR A 196 -7.60 -13.90 11.29
C TYR A 196 -8.42 -12.93 12.14
N THR A 197 -8.33 -11.65 11.80
CA THR A 197 -9.21 -10.64 12.39
C THR A 197 -10.59 -10.72 11.77
N LYS A 198 -11.63 -10.89 12.59
CA LYS A 198 -12.99 -10.86 12.08
C LYS A 198 -13.44 -9.42 11.79
N TYR A 199 -13.88 -9.21 10.56
CA TYR A 199 -14.55 -8.01 10.09
C TYR A 199 -16.04 -8.30 9.88
N TYR A 200 -16.85 -7.28 10.12
CA TYR A 200 -18.30 -7.32 10.00
C TYR A 200 -18.75 -6.20 9.05
N SER A 201 -19.62 -6.55 8.11
CA SER A 201 -20.33 -5.56 7.29
C SER A 201 -21.14 -4.64 8.18
N LEU A 202 -21.11 -3.34 7.89
CA LEU A 202 -21.94 -2.36 8.60
C LEU A 202 -23.42 -2.61 8.34
N LYS A 203 -23.77 -3.03 7.12
CA LYS A 203 -25.14 -3.42 6.74
C LYS A 203 -25.67 -4.54 7.62
N ASP A 204 -24.92 -5.63 7.73
CA ASP A 204 -25.39 -6.80 8.48
C ASP A 204 -25.38 -6.58 10.00
N TYR A 205 -24.40 -5.82 10.49
CA TYR A 205 -24.22 -5.62 11.94
C TYR A 205 -25.08 -4.48 12.52
N LEU A 206 -25.25 -3.39 11.77
CA LEU A 206 -25.97 -2.19 12.23
C LEU A 206 -27.29 -1.94 11.51
N ASN A 207 -27.63 -2.73 10.49
CA ASN A 207 -28.81 -2.54 9.64
C ASN A 207 -28.84 -1.14 9.00
N VAL A 208 -27.68 -0.72 8.45
CA VAL A 208 -27.50 0.56 7.74
C VAL A 208 -27.03 0.31 6.31
N GLU A 209 -27.47 1.11 5.35
CA GLU A 209 -27.05 0.99 3.95
C GLU A 209 -25.60 1.49 3.76
N SER A 210 -24.62 0.66 4.13
CA SER A 210 -23.18 0.92 3.95
C SER A 210 -22.46 -0.37 3.56
N ASN A 211 -21.55 -0.25 2.60
CA ASN A 211 -20.69 -1.35 2.12
C ASN A 211 -19.38 -1.46 2.93
N ALA A 212 -19.20 -0.63 3.95
CA ALA A 212 -17.98 -0.64 4.76
C ALA A 212 -17.95 -1.86 5.70
N TYR A 213 -16.74 -2.27 6.07
CA TYR A 213 -16.51 -3.34 7.03
C TYR A 213 -15.77 -2.79 8.25
N MET A 214 -16.01 -3.37 9.42
CA MET A 214 -15.31 -2.98 10.65
C MET A 214 -14.86 -4.18 11.47
N ALA A 215 -13.68 -4.07 12.08
CA ALA A 215 -13.25 -5.02 13.09
C ALA A 215 -13.84 -4.65 14.46
N LEU A 216 -14.54 -5.59 15.10
CA LEU A 216 -15.08 -5.40 16.45
C LEU A 216 -14.19 -5.99 17.54
N ASP A 217 -13.25 -6.85 17.16
CA ASP A 217 -12.38 -7.53 18.11
C ASP A 217 -11.34 -6.56 18.67
N LYS A 218 -11.29 -6.44 20.01
CA LYS A 218 -10.30 -5.62 20.73
C LYS A 218 -8.92 -6.30 20.80
N SER A 219 -8.82 -7.54 20.35
CA SER A 219 -7.66 -8.42 20.50
C SER A 219 -6.95 -8.72 19.18
N VAL A 220 -6.97 -7.79 18.23
CA VAL A 220 -6.47 -8.10 16.90
C VAL A 220 -4.98 -8.41 16.88
N LYS A 221 -4.63 -9.60 16.40
CA LYS A 221 -3.26 -10.14 16.39
C LYS A 221 -2.30 -9.32 15.54
N ALA A 222 -2.69 -8.94 14.32
CA ALA A 222 -1.83 -8.21 13.37
C ALA A 222 -1.43 -6.80 13.84
N TRP A 223 -2.11 -6.25 14.84
CA TRP A 223 -2.00 -4.85 15.24
C TRP A 223 -1.33 -4.65 16.61
N ARG A 224 -0.61 -5.68 17.09
CA ARG A 224 0.09 -5.72 18.40
C ARG A 224 1.55 -5.26 18.33
N SER A 225 2.06 -4.96 17.14
CA SER A 225 3.45 -4.57 16.91
C SER A 225 3.61 -3.07 17.03
N VAL A 226 4.52 -2.63 17.90
CA VAL A 226 4.93 -1.22 17.96
C VAL A 226 6.12 -1.05 17.03
N TYR A 227 5.91 -0.38 15.90
CA TYR A 227 6.99 -0.07 14.98
C TYR A 227 7.63 1.28 15.32
N TYR A 228 8.95 1.28 15.28
CA TYR A 228 9.76 2.48 15.25
C TYR A 228 10.37 2.60 13.87
N VAL A 229 10.48 3.83 13.37
CA VAL A 229 10.98 4.11 12.03
C VAL A 229 12.03 5.21 12.04
N LYS A 230 12.83 5.24 10.98
CA LYS A 230 13.82 6.25 10.68
C LYS A 230 13.73 6.69 9.22
N ASN A 231 14.27 7.85 8.89
CA ASN A 231 14.46 8.26 7.50
C ASN A 231 15.27 7.22 6.75
N GLU A 232 14.84 6.92 5.52
CA GLU A 232 15.62 6.10 4.59
C GLU A 232 16.97 6.75 4.26
N ILE A 233 16.96 8.06 4.08
CA ILE A 233 18.13 8.85 3.70
C ILE A 233 18.63 9.63 4.91
N ASN A 234 19.92 9.46 5.21
CA ASN A 234 20.60 10.25 6.22
C ASN A 234 21.49 11.29 5.53
N VAL A 235 21.05 12.56 5.51
CA VAL A 235 21.79 13.64 4.84
C VAL A 235 23.16 13.91 5.45
N LYS A 236 23.38 13.51 6.70
CA LYS A 236 24.68 13.63 7.36
C LYS A 236 25.70 12.59 6.86
N ASN A 237 25.26 11.60 6.09
CA ASN A 237 26.15 10.61 5.48
C ASN A 237 26.52 11.07 4.07
N GLU A 238 27.62 11.82 3.95
CA GLU A 238 28.09 12.37 2.68
C GLU A 238 28.27 11.31 1.59
N ALA A 239 28.80 10.12 1.94
CA ALA A 239 28.98 9.03 0.99
C ALA A 239 27.66 8.50 0.44
N GLN A 240 26.62 8.40 1.28
CA GLN A 240 25.28 8.02 0.83
C GLN A 240 24.70 9.07 -0.12
N ILE A 241 24.88 10.35 0.21
CA ILE A 241 24.35 11.48 -0.56
C ILE A 241 25.04 11.60 -1.93
N GLU A 242 26.35 11.39 -1.98
CA GLU A 242 27.11 11.36 -3.22
C GLU A 242 26.71 10.17 -4.11
N GLN A 243 26.51 8.99 -3.51
CA GLN A 243 26.05 7.80 -4.24
C GLN A 243 24.66 8.01 -4.86
N ILE A 244 23.71 8.57 -4.10
CA ILE A 244 22.39 8.92 -4.62
C ILE A 244 22.53 9.90 -5.79
N ALA A 245 23.35 10.94 -5.67
CA ALA A 245 23.56 11.87 -6.77
C ALA A 245 24.10 11.18 -8.03
N LYS A 246 25.08 10.27 -7.89
CA LYS A 246 25.63 9.49 -9.02
C LYS A 246 24.56 8.65 -9.70
N GLU A 247 23.70 7.98 -8.92
CA GLU A 247 22.59 7.17 -9.44
C GLU A 247 21.59 8.03 -10.25
N PHE A 248 21.25 9.23 -9.77
CA PHE A 248 20.32 10.14 -10.46
C PHE A 248 20.85 10.75 -11.76
N PHE A 249 22.16 10.98 -11.85
CA PHE A 249 22.75 11.56 -13.06
C PHE A 249 23.33 10.50 -14.00
N GLY A 250 23.47 9.24 -13.56
CA GLY A 250 24.03 8.13 -14.33
C GLY A 250 25.49 8.34 -14.73
N LYS A 251 26.24 9.16 -13.98
CA LYS A 251 27.62 9.57 -14.30
C LYS A 251 28.38 10.07 -13.08
N ASP A 252 29.69 10.21 -13.24
CA ASP A 252 30.54 10.87 -12.27
C ASP A 252 30.18 12.36 -12.10
N LEU A 253 30.38 12.87 -10.89
CA LEU A 253 29.89 14.19 -10.47
C LEU A 253 30.81 15.36 -10.88
N ASP A 254 31.81 15.12 -11.73
CA ASP A 254 32.84 16.11 -12.11
C ASP A 254 32.26 17.41 -12.68
N TYR A 255 31.10 17.32 -13.35
CA TYR A 255 30.39 18.45 -13.95
C TYR A 255 29.10 18.81 -13.22
N VAL A 256 28.89 18.25 -12.03
CA VAL A 256 27.70 18.49 -11.21
C VAL A 256 28.01 19.55 -10.15
N ARG A 257 27.25 20.63 -10.16
CA ARG A 257 27.38 21.67 -9.14
C ARG A 257 26.69 21.22 -7.85
N LYS A 258 27.43 21.15 -6.75
CA LYS A 258 26.88 20.94 -5.40
C LYS A 258 26.69 22.27 -4.69
N ILE A 259 25.54 22.45 -4.05
CA ILE A 259 25.20 23.60 -3.19
C ILE A 259 24.70 23.04 -1.87
N GLU A 260 25.28 23.49 -0.76
CA GLU A 260 24.82 23.17 0.59
C GLU A 260 24.08 24.39 1.15
N GLU A 261 22.83 24.19 1.58
CA GLU A 261 22.04 25.23 2.22
C GLU A 261 22.31 25.27 3.73
N ASP A 262 22.12 26.43 4.36
CA ASP A 262 22.35 26.63 5.81
C ASP A 262 21.53 25.67 6.71
N ASN A 263 20.42 25.16 6.19
CA ASN A 263 19.56 24.19 6.90
C ASN A 263 20.09 22.74 6.83
N GLY A 264 21.19 22.49 6.12
CA GLY A 264 21.79 21.17 5.90
C GLY A 264 21.24 20.40 4.69
N SER A 265 20.39 21.01 3.86
CA SER A 265 19.95 20.42 2.60
C SER A 265 21.03 20.53 1.54
N VAL A 266 21.10 19.56 0.64
CA VAL A 266 22.08 19.52 -0.44
C VAL A 266 21.37 19.56 -1.79
N ILE A 267 21.84 20.39 -2.70
CA ILE A 267 21.33 20.53 -4.06
C ILE A 267 22.45 20.20 -5.04
N TYR A 268 22.16 19.30 -5.97
CA TYR A 268 23.00 18.99 -7.11
C TYR A 268 22.34 19.51 -8.38
N VAL A 269 23.09 20.22 -9.21
CA VAL A 269 22.62 20.78 -10.49
C VAL A 269 23.51 20.28 -11.61
N TYR A 270 22.91 19.69 -12.63
CA TYR A 270 23.58 19.22 -13.83
C TYR A 270 23.02 19.90 -15.08
N ASN A 271 23.91 20.46 -15.91
CA ASN A 271 23.59 21.20 -17.15
C ASN A 271 22.53 22.31 -17.02
N ASN A 272 22.25 22.81 -15.81
CA ASN A 272 21.15 23.74 -15.50
C ASN A 272 19.74 23.24 -15.87
N GLU A 273 19.58 21.95 -16.20
CA GLU A 273 18.32 21.34 -16.62
C GLU A 273 17.84 20.30 -15.60
N GLN A 274 18.79 19.62 -14.95
CA GLN A 274 18.52 18.60 -13.95
C GLN A 274 18.90 19.11 -12.57
N VAL A 275 17.97 18.97 -11.62
CA VAL A 275 18.14 19.41 -10.24
C VAL A 275 17.72 18.30 -9.30
N LEU A 276 18.66 17.83 -8.48
CA LEU A 276 18.39 16.91 -7.37
C LEU A 276 18.57 17.66 -6.06
N LYS A 277 17.50 17.81 -5.29
CA LYS A 277 17.51 18.36 -3.93
C LYS A 277 17.23 17.26 -2.92
N ILE A 278 18.13 17.14 -1.94
CA ILE A 278 17.99 16.26 -0.79
C ILE A 278 17.85 17.14 0.44
N PHE A 279 16.64 17.17 0.99
CA PHE A 279 16.31 17.97 2.16
C PHE A 279 16.86 17.33 3.43
N ASN A 280 17.23 18.16 4.40
CA ASN A 280 17.80 17.71 5.68
C ASN A 280 16.95 16.67 6.45
N ASP A 281 15.65 16.63 6.21
CA ASP A 281 14.67 15.71 6.79
C ASP A 281 14.53 14.40 5.99
N GLY A 282 15.37 14.18 4.99
CA GLY A 282 15.40 12.95 4.19
C GLY A 282 14.43 12.94 3.00
N ILE A 283 13.75 14.05 2.70
CA ILE A 283 12.96 14.17 1.47
C ILE A 283 13.90 14.31 0.28
N ILE A 284 13.58 13.64 -0.83
CA ILE A 284 14.24 13.83 -2.12
C ILE A 284 13.27 14.48 -3.09
N SER A 285 13.76 15.46 -3.84
CA SER A 285 13.07 16.08 -4.97
C SER A 285 14.01 16.16 -6.14
N TYR A 286 13.65 15.50 -7.23
CA TYR A 286 14.34 15.59 -8.51
C TYR A 286 13.45 16.29 -9.53
N PHE A 287 14.07 17.10 -10.38
CA PHE A 287 13.46 17.80 -11.50
C PHE A 287 14.35 17.64 -12.73
N ASN A 288 13.74 17.39 -13.88
CA ASN A 288 14.37 17.47 -15.18
C ASN A 288 13.46 18.21 -16.15
N SER A 289 14.03 19.08 -16.97
CA SER A 289 13.32 19.70 -18.09
C SER A 289 12.90 18.64 -19.11
N LEU A 290 11.75 18.86 -19.76
CA LEU A 290 11.33 17.99 -20.86
C LEU A 290 12.21 18.26 -22.08
N GLU A 291 12.79 17.21 -22.64
CA GLU A 291 13.58 17.23 -23.86
C GLU A 291 12.70 17.47 -25.10
N HIS A 292 11.48 16.94 -25.09
CA HIS A 292 10.54 17.10 -26.19
C HIS A 292 9.08 17.16 -25.73
N THR A 293 8.23 17.83 -26.53
CA THR A 293 6.80 17.96 -26.23
C THR A 293 6.05 16.64 -26.47
N VAL A 294 5.29 16.20 -25.48
CA VAL A 294 4.46 14.99 -25.57
C VAL A 294 3.00 15.35 -25.87
N VAL A 295 2.55 15.15 -27.11
CA VAL A 295 1.21 15.55 -27.56
C VAL A 295 0.11 14.55 -27.13
N GLU A 296 0.47 13.27 -27.08
CA GLU A 296 -0.42 12.16 -26.75
C GLU A 296 0.09 11.38 -25.53
N ARG A 297 -0.81 11.15 -24.57
CA ARG A 297 -0.49 10.42 -23.34
C ARG A 297 -0.51 8.92 -23.61
N ASN A 298 0.48 8.20 -23.10
CA ASN A 298 0.49 6.75 -23.03
C ASN A 298 0.74 6.31 -21.58
N LEU A 299 -0.28 5.75 -20.93
CA LEU A 299 -0.18 5.37 -19.51
C LEU A 299 0.76 4.19 -19.30
N TYR A 300 0.77 3.19 -20.20
CA TYR A 300 1.66 2.04 -20.06
C TYR A 300 3.13 2.46 -20.13
N ILE A 301 3.49 3.28 -21.13
CA ILE A 301 4.84 3.83 -21.23
C ILE A 301 5.16 4.65 -19.98
N SER A 302 4.27 5.55 -19.58
CA SER A 302 4.48 6.40 -18.40
C SER A 302 4.64 5.60 -17.10
N LEU A 303 3.84 4.55 -16.88
CA LEU A 303 3.95 3.65 -15.74
C LEU A 303 5.26 2.87 -15.78
N LYS A 304 5.62 2.27 -16.92
CA LYS A 304 6.89 1.54 -17.07
C LYS A 304 8.07 2.47 -16.80
N THR A 305 8.10 3.65 -17.42
CA THR A 305 9.15 4.65 -17.23
C THR A 305 9.25 5.09 -15.76
N ALA A 306 8.13 5.33 -15.08
CA ALA A 306 8.14 5.66 -13.65
C ALA A 306 8.69 4.50 -12.80
N VAL A 307 8.31 3.27 -13.12
CA VAL A 307 8.76 2.08 -12.38
C VAL A 307 10.24 1.82 -12.58
N ASP A 308 10.70 1.82 -13.84
CA ASP A 308 12.10 1.64 -14.20
C ASP A 308 12.98 2.73 -13.59
N PHE A 309 12.50 3.99 -13.59
CA PHE A 309 13.20 5.10 -12.94
C PHE A 309 13.39 4.84 -11.45
N ILE A 310 12.34 4.41 -10.73
CA ILE A 310 12.48 4.13 -9.30
C ILE A 310 13.39 2.92 -9.05
N SER A 311 13.24 1.85 -9.82
CA SER A 311 14.04 0.61 -9.68
C SER A 311 15.53 0.83 -9.97
N SER A 312 15.87 1.67 -10.94
CA SER A 312 17.26 1.97 -11.33
C SER A 312 17.98 2.98 -10.43
N HIS A 313 17.25 3.65 -9.52
CA HIS A 313 17.79 4.66 -8.62
C HIS A 313 17.78 4.13 -7.18
N ILE A 314 16.98 4.74 -6.29
CA ILE A 314 16.94 4.40 -4.85
C ILE A 314 16.25 3.05 -4.59
N GLY A 315 15.51 2.53 -5.58
CA GLY A 315 14.73 1.30 -5.46
C GLY A 315 13.42 1.48 -4.68
N TRP A 316 12.71 0.37 -4.51
CA TRP A 316 11.39 0.33 -3.90
C TRP A 316 11.45 0.12 -2.37
N PRO A 317 10.62 0.82 -1.59
CA PRO A 317 10.29 0.36 -0.24
C PRO A 317 9.66 -1.03 -0.26
N ASP A 318 9.65 -1.67 0.90
CA ASP A 318 8.86 -2.88 1.10
C ASP A 318 7.35 -2.57 0.96
N ASP A 319 6.61 -3.51 0.35
CA ASP A 319 5.14 -3.51 0.32
C ASP A 319 4.51 -2.21 -0.22
N VAL A 320 4.89 -1.89 -1.46
CA VAL A 320 4.43 -0.71 -2.21
C VAL A 320 3.26 -1.07 -3.12
N TYR A 321 2.34 -0.11 -3.28
CA TYR A 321 1.22 -0.24 -4.19
C TYR A 321 0.89 1.10 -4.87
N LEU A 322 0.32 1.00 -6.06
CA LEU A 322 -0.21 2.13 -6.83
C LEU A 322 -1.42 2.74 -6.08
N SER A 323 -1.32 4.04 -5.79
CA SER A 323 -2.36 4.77 -5.06
C SER A 323 -3.24 5.63 -5.95
N SER A 324 -2.67 6.33 -6.93
CA SER A 324 -3.46 7.16 -7.85
C SER A 324 -2.75 7.43 -9.16
N ILE A 325 -3.54 7.74 -10.18
CA ILE A 325 -3.07 8.15 -11.51
C ILE A 325 -3.87 9.38 -11.94
N ASP A 326 -3.24 10.55 -11.89
CA ASP A 326 -3.86 11.80 -12.34
C ASP A 326 -3.33 12.22 -13.70
N GLN A 327 -4.22 12.61 -14.62
CA GLN A 327 -3.80 13.22 -15.88
C GLN A 327 -3.31 14.66 -15.64
N ILE A 328 -2.11 14.97 -16.13
CA ILE A 328 -1.51 16.31 -16.00
C ILE A 328 -1.10 16.89 -17.35
N THR A 329 -0.93 18.20 -17.40
CA THR A 329 -0.33 18.92 -18.53
C THR A 329 0.72 19.90 -18.06
N SER A 330 1.83 20.01 -18.78
CA SER A 330 2.88 20.94 -18.45
C SER A 330 3.64 21.34 -19.71
N ASP A 331 3.84 22.63 -19.94
CA ASP A 331 4.57 23.17 -21.10
C ASP A 331 4.06 22.61 -22.45
N GLY A 332 2.73 22.51 -22.60
CA GLY A 332 2.08 21.93 -23.78
C GLY A 332 2.15 20.40 -23.88
N SER A 333 2.95 19.76 -23.04
CA SER A 333 3.04 18.30 -22.95
C SER A 333 1.94 17.72 -22.07
N LYS A 334 1.50 16.51 -22.40
CA LYS A 334 0.50 15.75 -21.66
C LYS A 334 1.15 14.53 -21.02
N GLY A 335 0.92 14.33 -19.73
CA GLY A 335 1.50 13.23 -18.98
C GLY A 335 0.61 12.78 -17.82
N TYR A 336 1.21 12.07 -16.87
CA TYR A 336 0.56 11.57 -15.68
C TYR A 336 1.34 11.95 -14.43
N ARG A 337 0.62 12.24 -13.34
CA ARG A 337 1.14 12.20 -11.98
C ARG A 337 0.75 10.87 -11.39
N ILE A 338 1.75 10.06 -11.05
CA ILE A 338 1.60 8.71 -10.54
C ILE A 338 2.05 8.72 -9.08
N VAL A 339 1.20 8.18 -8.21
CA VAL A 339 1.43 8.16 -6.77
C VAL A 339 1.53 6.71 -6.29
N PHE A 340 2.56 6.41 -5.51
CA PHE A 340 2.71 5.12 -4.85
C PHE A 340 2.72 5.31 -3.33
N ASN A 341 1.95 4.47 -2.64
CA ASN A 341 1.95 4.35 -1.19
C ASN A 341 2.65 3.06 -0.76
N TYR A 342 2.96 2.93 0.53
CA TYR A 342 3.60 1.74 1.07
C TYR A 342 3.01 1.37 2.42
N ARG A 343 3.33 0.15 2.86
CA ARG A 343 2.85 -0.42 4.11
C ARG A 343 4.01 -0.77 5.03
N ILE A 344 3.76 -0.71 6.32
CA ILE A 344 4.69 -1.21 7.35
C ILE A 344 3.95 -2.28 8.16
N GLY A 345 4.56 -3.46 8.29
CA GLY A 345 3.92 -4.58 8.99
C GLY A 345 2.55 -4.93 8.42
N GLY A 346 2.40 -4.82 7.10
CA GLY A 346 1.17 -5.10 6.36
C GLY A 346 0.02 -4.11 6.57
N ASN A 347 0.27 -2.90 7.09
CA ASN A 347 -0.74 -1.85 7.22
C ASN A 347 -0.31 -0.55 6.52
N PRO A 348 -1.24 0.20 5.89
CA PRO A 348 -0.95 1.49 5.25
C PRO A 348 -0.26 2.49 6.18
N VAL A 349 0.61 3.33 5.63
CA VAL A 349 1.28 4.42 6.36
C VAL A 349 0.74 5.78 5.94
N ILE A 350 0.28 6.56 6.91
CA ILE A 350 -0.16 7.95 6.75
C ILE A 350 0.94 8.87 7.28
N LEU A 351 1.42 9.77 6.43
CA LEU A 351 2.47 10.72 6.76
C LEU A 351 1.89 12.08 7.18
N ASP A 352 2.45 12.67 8.24
CA ASP A 352 2.11 14.02 8.71
C ASP A 352 3.33 14.94 8.79
N ASN A 353 4.05 15.10 7.67
CA ASN A 353 5.20 16.01 7.61
C ASN A 353 4.85 17.43 7.11
N GLY A 354 3.62 17.66 6.62
CA GLY A 354 3.17 18.94 6.06
C GLY A 354 3.86 19.40 4.76
N LYS A 355 4.90 18.70 4.29
CA LYS A 355 5.71 19.04 3.11
C LYS A 355 5.42 18.14 1.91
N ILE A 356 5.03 16.90 2.18
CA ILE A 356 4.78 15.84 1.21
C ILE A 356 3.55 15.06 1.65
N GLU A 357 2.57 14.99 0.77
CA GLU A 357 1.30 14.31 1.00
C GLU A 357 1.41 12.79 0.80
N HIS A 358 2.20 12.37 -0.19
CA HIS A 358 2.37 10.96 -0.56
C HIS A 358 3.83 10.56 -0.65
N PRO A 359 4.21 9.36 -0.20
CA PRO A 359 5.61 8.97 -0.02
C PRO A 359 6.40 8.90 -1.32
N ILE A 360 5.78 8.55 -2.44
CA ILE A 360 6.42 8.56 -3.75
C ILE A 360 5.47 9.19 -4.76
N VAL A 361 5.93 10.25 -5.43
CA VAL A 361 5.19 10.96 -6.47
C VAL A 361 6.09 11.12 -7.68
N VAL A 362 5.60 10.72 -8.86
CA VAL A 362 6.30 10.83 -10.13
C VAL A 362 5.42 11.62 -11.10
N GLU A 363 5.93 12.69 -11.70
CA GLU A 363 5.31 13.31 -12.87
C GLU A 363 6.08 12.89 -14.11
N VAL A 364 5.40 12.17 -15.00
CA VAL A 364 5.99 11.49 -16.14
C VAL A 364 5.20 11.80 -17.41
N PHE A 365 5.94 12.03 -18.49
CA PHE A 365 5.42 12.37 -19.81
C PHE A 365 5.95 11.32 -20.79
N ASN A 366 5.22 10.21 -20.90
CA ASN A 366 5.65 9.01 -21.61
C ASN A 366 7.02 8.53 -21.11
N ASP A 367 8.07 8.68 -21.90
CA ASP A 367 9.43 8.23 -21.64
C ASP A 367 10.27 9.23 -20.81
N GLN A 368 9.70 10.39 -20.44
CA GLN A 368 10.42 11.45 -19.74
C GLN A 368 9.90 11.68 -18.31
N ILE A 369 10.79 11.55 -17.32
CA ILE A 369 10.51 11.93 -15.93
C ILE A 369 10.73 13.43 -15.77
N LYS A 370 9.68 14.18 -15.43
CA LYS A 370 9.78 15.62 -15.16
C LYS A 370 10.06 15.89 -13.71
N THR A 371 9.29 15.29 -12.80
CA THR A 371 9.50 15.45 -11.37
C THR A 371 9.42 14.11 -10.65
N TYR A 372 10.24 13.98 -9.62
CA TYR A 372 10.22 12.85 -8.71
C TYR A 372 10.35 13.36 -7.29
N LYS A 373 9.42 12.98 -6.40
CA LYS A 373 9.48 13.29 -4.97
C LYS A 373 9.36 12.01 -4.16
N ARG A 374 10.23 11.86 -3.17
CA ARG A 374 10.28 10.69 -2.30
C ARG A 374 10.46 11.08 -0.84
N PHE A 375 9.66 10.49 0.03
CA PHE A 375 9.87 10.47 1.48
C PHE A 375 9.41 9.13 2.05
N VAL A 376 10.38 8.26 2.35
CA VAL A 376 10.15 6.88 2.79
C VAL A 376 10.79 6.66 4.15
N ARG A 377 10.07 5.94 5.00
CA ARG A 377 10.49 5.62 6.37
C ARG A 377 10.82 4.13 6.44
N LYS A 378 12.00 3.80 6.96
CA LYS A 378 12.45 2.41 7.17
C LYS A 378 12.23 2.00 8.61
N ILE A 379 11.89 0.73 8.84
CA ILE A 379 11.80 0.18 10.19
C ILE A 379 13.16 0.34 10.88
N ASP A 380 13.15 0.93 12.06
CA ASP A 380 14.31 1.04 12.92
C ASP A 380 14.45 -0.24 13.76
N MET A 381 15.15 -1.21 13.18
CA MET A 381 15.38 -2.52 13.80
C MET A 381 16.05 -2.43 15.18
N SER A 382 16.81 -1.36 15.46
CA SER A 382 17.48 -1.18 16.75
C SER A 382 16.50 -0.91 17.90
N LYS A 383 15.28 -0.46 17.57
CA LYS A 383 14.24 -0.09 18.53
C LYS A 383 13.03 -1.03 18.49
N LEU A 384 13.10 -2.16 17.76
CA LEU A 384 12.08 -3.20 17.83
C LEU A 384 12.10 -3.85 19.23
N ILE A 385 11.37 -3.23 20.15
CA ILE A 385 11.23 -3.71 21.52
C ILE A 385 9.80 -4.20 21.71
N GLY A 386 9.60 -5.49 21.42
CA GLY A 386 8.52 -6.32 21.93
C GLY A 386 7.10 -6.02 21.43
N THR A 387 6.25 -7.04 21.52
CA THR A 387 4.80 -6.91 21.39
C THR A 387 4.26 -6.30 22.68
N ASN A 388 3.86 -5.03 22.65
CA ASN A 388 3.09 -4.46 23.76
C ASN A 388 1.61 -4.71 23.48
N ILE A 389 1.09 -5.79 24.05
CA ILE A 389 -0.31 -6.20 23.87
C ILE A 389 -1.18 -5.26 24.71
N LYS A 390 -1.54 -4.12 24.13
CA LYS A 390 -2.61 -3.27 24.65
C LYS A 390 -3.87 -3.47 23.81
N PRO A 391 -5.04 -3.66 24.42
CA PRO A 391 -6.28 -3.68 23.66
C PRO A 391 -6.49 -2.33 22.99
N ILE A 392 -6.91 -2.36 21.74
CA ILE A 392 -7.35 -1.16 21.00
C ILE A 392 -8.87 -1.03 21.11
N LEU A 393 -9.37 0.18 20.88
CA LEU A 393 -10.79 0.45 20.75
C LEU A 393 -11.28 -0.02 19.37
N SER A 394 -12.53 -0.49 19.32
CA SER A 394 -13.19 -0.74 18.04
C SER A 394 -13.58 0.58 17.36
N PRO A 395 -13.77 0.62 16.03
CA PRO A 395 -14.28 1.80 15.33
C PRO A 395 -15.61 2.30 15.92
N LEU A 396 -16.49 1.37 16.31
CA LEU A 396 -17.77 1.67 16.95
C LEU A 396 -17.59 2.34 18.31
N ASP A 397 -16.67 1.84 19.14
CA ASP A 397 -16.35 2.47 20.42
C ASP A 397 -15.82 3.89 20.21
N ILE A 398 -15.00 4.11 19.17
CA ILE A 398 -14.43 5.43 18.82
C ILE A 398 -15.52 6.39 18.34
N ILE A 399 -16.34 5.98 17.37
CA ILE A 399 -17.46 6.79 16.87
C ILE A 399 -18.44 7.10 18.00
N GLY A 400 -18.67 6.13 18.90
CA GLY A 400 -19.60 6.26 20.02
C GLY A 400 -19.17 7.21 21.13
N LYS A 401 -17.91 7.66 21.17
CA LYS A 401 -17.46 8.65 22.15
C LYS A 401 -18.16 9.99 21.91
N SER A 402 -18.59 10.63 23.00
CA SER A 402 -19.33 11.92 22.94
C SER A 402 -18.61 12.97 22.08
N ASP A 403 -17.33 13.18 22.34
CA ASP A 403 -16.57 14.24 21.64
C ASP A 403 -16.38 13.93 20.15
N ASN A 404 -16.10 12.67 19.82
CA ASN A 404 -15.93 12.22 18.44
C ASN A 404 -17.25 12.28 17.67
N TYR A 405 -18.34 11.79 18.26
CA TYR A 405 -19.66 11.86 17.65
C TYR A 405 -20.08 13.31 17.40
N ASN A 406 -19.86 14.21 18.36
CA ASN A 406 -20.15 15.63 18.20
C ASN A 406 -19.34 16.25 17.05
N LEU A 407 -18.04 15.96 16.97
CA LEU A 407 -17.18 16.41 15.88
C LEU A 407 -17.69 15.94 14.51
N ILE A 408 -17.93 14.63 14.37
CA ILE A 408 -18.43 14.02 13.13
C ILE A 408 -19.78 14.64 12.74
N LYS A 409 -20.68 14.76 13.71
CA LYS A 409 -22.03 15.30 13.51
C LYS A 409 -22.01 16.73 12.99
N GLU A 410 -21.20 17.61 13.57
CA GLU A 410 -21.14 19.02 13.15
C GLU A 410 -20.51 19.17 11.76
N ASN A 411 -19.48 18.39 11.45
CA ASN A 411 -18.90 18.37 10.10
C ASN A 411 -19.87 17.81 9.06
N TYR A 412 -20.58 16.72 9.38
CA TYR A 412 -21.57 16.12 8.50
C TYR A 412 -22.71 17.08 8.16
N LYS A 413 -23.24 17.80 9.16
CA LYS A 413 -24.27 18.83 8.93
C LYS A 413 -23.77 19.96 8.05
N ARG A 414 -22.54 20.43 8.28
CA ARG A 414 -21.95 21.50 7.47
C ARG A 414 -21.88 21.12 5.99
N GLN A 415 -21.60 19.86 5.70
CA GLN A 415 -21.47 19.35 4.33
C GLN A 415 -22.81 19.09 3.66
N THR A 416 -23.79 18.59 4.42
CA THR A 416 -25.12 18.26 3.89
C THR A 416 -26.11 19.42 3.96
N GLY A 417 -25.76 20.52 4.61
CA GLY A 417 -26.61 21.71 4.77
C GLY A 417 -27.78 21.52 5.75
N ILE A 418 -27.80 20.42 6.51
CA ILE A 418 -28.87 20.09 7.46
C ILE A 418 -28.87 21.07 8.64
N LYS A 419 -30.01 21.70 8.93
CA LYS A 419 -30.15 22.60 10.09
C LYS A 419 -30.50 21.84 11.37
N ASN A 420 -30.20 22.44 12.53
CA ASN A 420 -30.41 21.84 13.85
C ASN A 420 -31.86 21.44 14.16
N GLU A 421 -32.83 22.03 13.47
CA GLU A 421 -34.27 21.88 13.71
C GLU A 421 -34.92 20.81 12.83
N GLU A 422 -34.20 20.26 11.84
CA GLU A 422 -34.80 19.48 10.73
C GLU A 422 -34.83 17.96 10.94
N ILE A 423 -34.06 17.40 11.89
CA ILE A 423 -33.87 15.94 12.01
C ILE A 423 -33.75 15.48 13.47
N ASN A 424 -34.42 14.37 13.82
CA ASN A 424 -34.29 13.70 15.11
C ASN A 424 -32.87 13.10 15.31
N LYS A 425 -32.38 13.01 16.55
CA LYS A 425 -31.04 12.49 16.87
C LYS A 425 -30.81 11.05 16.37
N SER A 426 -31.82 10.18 16.41
CA SER A 426 -31.74 8.80 15.90
C SER A 426 -31.46 8.78 14.40
N ASP A 427 -32.24 9.55 13.65
CA ASP A 427 -32.23 9.54 12.18
C ASP A 427 -30.94 10.16 11.66
N LEU A 428 -30.40 11.17 12.36
CA LEU A 428 -29.11 11.74 12.02
C LEU A 428 -27.96 10.76 12.26
N ARG A 429 -28.01 9.97 13.34
CA ARG A 429 -27.00 8.95 13.62
C ARG A 429 -27.00 7.88 12.53
N GLU A 430 -28.18 7.39 12.14
CA GLU A 430 -28.31 6.42 11.06
C GLU A 430 -27.76 6.97 9.75
N LYS A 431 -28.13 8.20 9.36
CA LYS A 431 -27.58 8.87 8.17
C LYS A 431 -26.06 8.97 8.19
N ILE A 432 -25.45 9.34 9.32
CA ILE A 432 -23.99 9.39 9.47
C ILE A 432 -23.38 8.00 9.25
N LEU A 433 -23.95 6.96 9.89
CA LEU A 433 -23.44 5.58 9.77
C LEU A 433 -23.59 5.04 8.35
N SER A 434 -24.71 5.29 7.67
CA SER A 434 -24.92 4.94 6.25
C SER A 434 -23.99 5.71 5.32
N SER A 435 -23.49 6.87 5.74
CA SER A 435 -22.54 7.67 4.96
C SER A 435 -21.08 7.26 5.17
N ILE A 436 -20.81 6.21 5.96
CA ILE A 436 -19.47 5.65 6.11
C ILE A 436 -19.12 4.92 4.82
N ASN A 437 -18.10 5.43 4.13
CA ASN A 437 -17.59 4.86 2.89
C ASN A 437 -16.56 3.76 3.18
N ASP A 438 -15.71 3.96 4.18
CA ASP A 438 -14.65 3.02 4.52
C ASP A 438 -14.16 3.16 5.96
N ILE A 439 -13.65 2.06 6.52
CA ILE A 439 -13.03 1.99 7.85
C ILE A 439 -11.81 1.07 7.77
N TYR A 440 -10.63 1.60 8.05
CA TYR A 440 -9.40 0.82 8.03
C TYR A 440 -8.40 1.22 9.09
N MET A 441 -7.49 0.31 9.40
CA MET A 441 -6.34 0.57 10.28
C MET A 441 -5.17 1.09 9.45
N ALA A 442 -4.43 2.04 10.02
CA ALA A 442 -3.18 2.52 9.46
C ALA A 442 -2.14 2.78 10.55
N TYR A 443 -0.90 2.96 10.14
CA TYR A 443 0.12 3.59 10.96
C TYR A 443 0.22 5.07 10.61
N TYR A 444 0.15 5.92 11.63
CA TYR A 444 0.32 7.36 11.50
C TYR A 444 1.74 7.76 11.95
N ASP A 445 2.51 8.31 11.01
CA ASP A 445 3.84 8.89 11.27
C ASP A 445 3.72 10.41 11.41
N THR A 446 4.06 10.93 12.59
CA THR A 446 4.14 12.38 12.84
C THR A 446 5.33 13.05 12.17
N CYS A 447 6.30 12.27 11.66
CA CYS A 447 7.47 12.75 10.95
C CYS A 447 8.33 13.77 11.74
N ARG A 448 8.28 13.73 13.08
CA ARG A 448 8.96 14.70 13.96
C ARG A 448 10.41 14.33 14.27
N GLN A 449 10.77 13.06 14.09
CA GLN A 449 12.10 12.55 14.41
C GLN A 449 12.69 11.82 13.20
N ASP A 450 13.94 12.12 12.88
CA ASP A 450 14.68 11.44 11.81
C ASP A 450 14.97 9.98 12.15
N TYR A 451 15.06 9.65 13.44
CA TYR A 451 15.43 8.32 13.92
C TYR A 451 14.58 7.86 15.09
N GLY A 452 14.14 6.60 15.00
CA GLY A 452 13.42 5.91 16.07
C GLY A 452 12.13 6.60 16.49
N GLN A 453 11.44 7.18 15.50
CA GLN A 453 10.09 7.73 15.61
C GLN A 453 9.11 6.58 15.82
N ARG A 454 8.28 6.66 16.85
CA ARG A 454 7.23 5.67 17.07
C ARG A 454 6.05 5.93 16.13
N LEU A 455 5.60 4.90 15.43
CA LEU A 455 4.34 4.94 14.67
C LEU A 455 3.15 4.79 15.61
N LYS A 456 2.10 5.58 15.39
CA LYS A 456 0.83 5.45 16.11
C LYS A 456 -0.10 4.54 15.32
N SER A 457 -0.68 3.53 15.97
CA SER A 457 -1.79 2.76 15.38
C SER A 457 -3.04 3.62 15.40
N VAL A 458 -3.69 3.77 14.25
CA VAL A 458 -4.87 4.64 14.09
C VAL A 458 -5.98 3.94 13.35
N TRP A 459 -7.22 4.32 13.68
CA TRP A 459 -8.39 4.04 12.86
C TRP A 459 -8.63 5.22 11.92
N THR A 460 -8.73 4.93 10.64
CA THR A 460 -9.13 5.87 9.60
C THR A 460 -10.57 5.57 9.21
N ILE A 461 -11.44 6.58 9.31
CA ILE A 461 -12.87 6.44 9.07
C ILE A 461 -13.25 7.50 8.03
N ASN A 462 -13.67 7.07 6.85
CA ASN A 462 -14.16 7.96 5.79
C ASN A 462 -15.68 8.06 5.87
N ILE A 463 -16.18 9.28 6.09
CA ILE A 463 -17.60 9.58 6.18
C ILE A 463 -17.92 10.72 5.22
N ASN A 464 -18.71 10.43 4.19
CA ASN A 464 -19.15 11.42 3.21
C ASN A 464 -17.98 12.21 2.60
N GLY A 465 -16.90 11.51 2.22
CA GLY A 465 -15.68 12.12 1.67
C GLY A 465 -14.79 12.85 2.67
N THR A 466 -15.11 12.81 3.98
CA THR A 466 -14.23 13.33 5.04
C THR A 466 -13.56 12.19 5.78
N THR A 467 -12.25 12.24 5.85
CA THR A 467 -11.42 11.24 6.52
C THR A 467 -11.07 11.70 7.93
N TYR A 468 -11.49 10.93 8.92
CA TYR A 468 -11.15 11.14 10.33
C TYR A 468 -10.09 10.11 10.75
N ILE A 469 -9.03 10.58 11.40
CA ILE A 469 -7.96 9.74 11.92
C ILE A 469 -8.01 9.79 13.43
N PHE A 470 -8.26 8.63 14.06
CA PHE A 470 -8.35 8.49 15.51
C PHE A 470 -7.25 7.58 16.04
N ASP A 471 -6.65 7.93 17.17
CA ASP A 471 -5.72 7.06 17.87
C ASP A 471 -6.44 5.76 18.29
N ALA A 472 -5.91 4.59 17.90
CA ALA A 472 -6.61 3.33 18.12
C ALA A 472 -6.71 2.91 19.59
N TYR A 473 -5.82 3.42 20.46
CA TYR A 473 -5.81 3.06 21.89
C TYR A 473 -6.66 4.01 22.73
N SER A 474 -6.54 5.31 22.49
CA SER A 474 -7.21 6.36 23.26
C SER A 474 -8.52 6.81 22.62
N GLY A 475 -8.71 6.60 21.32
CA GLY A 475 -9.85 7.10 20.56
C GLY A 475 -9.85 8.61 20.35
N GLU A 476 -8.76 9.32 20.67
CA GLU A 476 -8.63 10.75 20.43
C GLU A 476 -8.54 11.05 18.93
N CYS A 477 -9.21 12.10 18.47
CA CYS A 477 -9.07 12.56 17.09
C CYS A 477 -7.69 13.20 16.89
N ILE A 478 -6.91 12.64 15.97
CA ILE A 478 -5.57 13.12 15.62
C ILE A 478 -5.66 14.16 14.50
N LYS A 479 -6.42 13.85 13.46
CA LYS A 479 -6.49 14.67 12.24
C LYS A 479 -7.82 14.45 11.51
N VAL A 480 -8.29 15.50 10.83
CA VAL A 480 -9.42 15.45 9.91
C VAL A 480 -8.94 15.96 8.55
N ILE A 481 -9.23 15.22 7.48
CA ILE A 481 -8.81 15.50 6.11
C ILE A 481 -10.06 15.53 5.23
N GLY A 482 -10.19 16.57 4.39
CA GLY A 482 -11.39 16.78 3.58
C GLY A 482 -12.50 17.55 4.32
N GLY A 483 -13.55 17.91 3.57
CA GLY A 483 -14.65 18.79 4.03
C GLY A 483 -14.45 20.26 3.64
N ILE A 484 -15.54 21.04 3.69
CA ILE A 484 -15.52 22.50 3.46
C ILE A 484 -14.51 23.10 4.45
N LYS A 485 -13.39 23.63 3.94
CA LYS A 485 -12.41 24.36 4.74
C LYS A 485 -13.13 25.54 5.42
N ASN A 486 -12.93 25.68 6.73
CA ASN A 486 -13.37 26.86 7.48
C ASN A 486 -12.83 28.15 6.89
#